data_AF-A0A655ICN0-F1
#
_entry.id   AF-A0A655ICN0-F1
#
_cell.length_a   1.000
_cell.length_b   1.000
_cell.length_c   1.000
_cell.angle_alpha   90.00
_cell.angle_beta   90.00
_cell.angle_gamma   90.00
#
_symmetry.space_group_name_H-M   'P 1'
#
loop_
_entity.id
_entity.type
_entity.pdbx_description
1 polymer ?
#
loop_
_entity_poly.entity_id
_entity_poly.type
_entity_poly.pdbx_seq_one_letter_code
_entity_poly.pdbx_strand_id
1 'polypeptide(L)'
;MVAQSLPSVLIAAAATGFAGALFNPAVRGYLAAEAGERKIEAFAMFNVFYQSGILLGPLVGLVLLALDFRITVLAAAGVFGLLTVAQLVALPQHRADSEREKTSILQDWRVVVRNRPFLTLAAAMTGCYALSFQIYLALPMQASILMPRNQYLLIAAMFAVSGLVAVGGQLRITRWFAVRWGAERSLVVGATILAASFIPVAVIPNGQRFGVAVAVMALVLSASLLAVASAALFPFEMRAVVALSGDRLVATHYGFYSTIVGVGVLVGNLAIGSLMSAARRLNTDEIVWGGLILVGIVAVAGLRRLDTFTSGSQNMTGRWAAPR
;
A
#
# COMPACT_ATOMS: atom_id res chain seq x y z
N MET A 1 -10.54 23.67 -19.87
CA MET A 1 -10.26 23.89 -18.43
C MET A 1 -11.48 23.39 -17.67
N VAL A 2 -11.54 22.11 -17.29
CA VAL A 2 -12.73 21.52 -16.61
C VAL A 2 -12.36 20.83 -15.29
N ALA A 3 -11.07 20.59 -15.02
CA ALA A 3 -10.58 19.95 -13.80
C ALA A 3 -9.96 20.95 -12.80
N GLN A 4 -10.64 22.05 -12.48
CA GLN A 4 -10.21 22.97 -11.41
C GLN A 4 -11.07 22.89 -10.15
N SER A 5 -12.17 22.13 -10.19
CA SER A 5 -13.05 21.97 -9.04
C SER A 5 -12.77 20.67 -8.29
N LEU A 6 -12.78 20.72 -6.97
CA LEU A 6 -12.61 19.54 -6.11
C LEU A 6 -13.49 18.34 -6.53
N PRO A 7 -14.78 18.51 -6.89
CA PRO A 7 -15.62 17.40 -7.34
C PRO A 7 -15.12 16.73 -8.61
N SER A 8 -14.63 17.51 -9.59
CA SER A 8 -14.13 16.98 -10.86
C SER A 8 -12.89 16.10 -10.67
N VAL A 9 -11.98 16.52 -9.78
CA VAL A 9 -10.77 15.75 -9.43
C VAL A 9 -11.13 14.48 -8.66
N LEU A 10 -12.12 14.54 -7.75
CA LEU A 10 -12.60 13.37 -7.02
C LEU A 10 -13.24 12.33 -7.95
N ILE A 11 -14.10 12.77 -8.88
CA ILE A 11 -14.71 11.88 -9.87
C ILE A 11 -13.62 11.25 -10.76
N ALA A 12 -12.64 12.05 -11.21
CA ALA A 12 -11.53 11.54 -12.01
C ALA A 12 -10.71 10.48 -11.24
N ALA A 13 -10.33 10.76 -9.99
CA ALA A 13 -9.58 9.82 -9.15
C ALA A 13 -10.37 8.53 -8.87
N ALA A 14 -11.68 8.65 -8.57
CA ALA A 14 -12.56 7.50 -8.38
C ALA A 14 -12.70 6.67 -9.66
N ALA A 15 -12.86 7.33 -10.82
CA ALA A 15 -12.93 6.67 -12.12
C ALA A 15 -11.61 5.95 -12.47
N THR A 16 -10.45 6.56 -12.20
CA THR A 16 -9.14 5.92 -12.40
C THR A 16 -8.97 4.71 -11.49
N GLY A 17 -9.32 4.81 -10.21
CA GLY A 17 -9.27 3.70 -9.27
C GLY A 17 -10.22 2.55 -9.67
N PHE A 18 -11.44 2.88 -10.07
CA PHE A 18 -12.44 1.91 -10.54
C PHE A 18 -12.00 1.20 -11.82
N ALA A 19 -11.47 1.94 -12.80
CA ALA A 19 -10.91 1.37 -14.01
C ALA A 19 -9.76 0.39 -13.69
N GLY A 20 -8.84 0.76 -12.79
CA GLY A 20 -7.76 -0.11 -12.35
C GLY A 20 -8.23 -1.39 -11.65
N ALA A 21 -9.28 -1.28 -10.84
CA ALA A 21 -9.89 -2.41 -10.12
C ALA A 21 -10.63 -3.39 -11.04
N LEU A 22 -11.20 -2.91 -12.15
CA LEU A 22 -11.81 -3.78 -13.15
C LEU A 22 -10.77 -4.41 -14.07
N PHE A 23 -9.76 -3.65 -14.49
CA PHE A 23 -8.82 -4.08 -15.52
C PHE A 23 -7.91 -5.22 -15.07
N ASN A 24 -7.22 -5.07 -13.92
CA ASN A 24 -6.22 -6.06 -13.49
C ASN A 24 -6.80 -7.46 -13.24
N PRO A 25 -7.93 -7.61 -12.52
CA PRO A 25 -8.58 -8.91 -12.35
C PRO A 25 -9.16 -9.46 -13.65
N ALA A 26 -9.77 -8.62 -14.50
CA ALA A 26 -10.37 -9.06 -15.76
C ALA A 26 -9.33 -9.61 -16.73
N VAL A 27 -8.19 -8.91 -16.90
CA VAL A 27 -7.11 -9.37 -17.79
C VAL A 27 -6.52 -10.68 -17.29
N ARG A 28 -6.25 -10.80 -15.98
CA ARG A 28 -5.73 -12.05 -15.39
C ARG A 28 -6.73 -13.19 -15.48
N GLY A 29 -8.02 -12.92 -15.28
CA GLY A 29 -9.09 -13.90 -15.38
C GLY A 29 -9.27 -14.41 -16.81
N TYR A 30 -9.26 -13.50 -17.80
CA TYR A 30 -9.35 -13.83 -19.21
C TYR A 30 -8.12 -14.64 -19.68
N LEU A 31 -6.92 -14.19 -19.34
CA LEU A 31 -5.68 -14.91 -19.65
C LEU A 31 -5.65 -16.31 -19.03
N ALA A 32 -6.15 -16.46 -17.80
CA ALA A 32 -6.28 -17.77 -17.15
C ALA A 32 -7.35 -18.67 -17.76
N ALA A 33 -8.36 -18.11 -18.44
CA ALA A 33 -9.40 -18.86 -19.14
C ALA A 33 -8.92 -19.31 -20.52
N GLU A 34 -8.23 -18.45 -21.26
CA GLU A 34 -7.87 -18.70 -22.66
C GLU A 34 -6.52 -19.41 -22.83
N ALA A 35 -5.58 -19.26 -21.89
CA ALA A 35 -4.24 -19.83 -22.05
C ALA A 35 -4.14 -21.36 -21.89
N GLY A 36 -5.23 -22.05 -21.52
CA GLY A 36 -5.26 -23.53 -21.47
C GLY A 36 -4.10 -24.15 -20.66
N GLU A 37 -3.36 -25.09 -21.26
CA GLU A 37 -2.16 -25.67 -20.62
C GLU A 37 -0.95 -24.72 -20.61
N ARG A 38 -0.95 -23.67 -21.45
CA ARG A 38 0.14 -22.69 -21.57
C ARG A 38 -0.03 -21.47 -20.65
N LYS A 39 -0.84 -21.57 -19.59
CA LYS A 39 -1.07 -20.50 -18.61
C LYS A 39 0.21 -19.88 -18.10
N ILE A 40 1.21 -20.68 -17.76
CA ILE A 40 2.48 -20.18 -17.22
C ILE A 40 3.21 -19.29 -18.23
N GLU A 41 3.30 -19.70 -19.50
CA GLU A 41 3.92 -18.90 -20.56
C GLU A 41 3.14 -17.61 -20.83
N ALA A 42 1.80 -17.70 -20.85
CA ALA A 42 0.93 -16.55 -21.05
C ALA A 42 1.08 -15.52 -19.91
N PHE A 43 1.10 -15.98 -18.64
CA PHE A 43 1.33 -15.14 -17.48
C PHE A 43 2.76 -14.56 -17.46
N ALA A 44 3.77 -15.32 -17.89
CA ALA A 44 5.14 -14.83 -18.00
C ALA A 44 5.23 -13.70 -19.04
N MET A 45 4.64 -13.88 -20.23
CA MET A 45 4.58 -12.87 -21.27
C MET A 45 3.84 -11.62 -20.80
N PHE A 46 2.67 -11.79 -20.16
CA PHE A 46 1.93 -10.69 -19.54
C PHE A 46 2.80 -9.92 -18.54
N ASN A 47 3.54 -10.63 -17.68
CA ASN A 47 4.40 -10.00 -16.70
C ASN A 47 5.55 -9.21 -17.34
N VAL A 48 6.13 -9.69 -18.43
CA VAL A 48 7.16 -8.94 -19.19
C VAL A 48 6.59 -7.63 -19.72
N PHE A 49 5.42 -7.65 -20.36
CA PHE A 49 4.75 -6.43 -20.83
C PHE A 49 4.36 -5.49 -19.68
N TYR A 50 3.86 -6.04 -18.57
CA TYR A 50 3.48 -5.29 -17.39
C TYR A 50 4.67 -4.54 -16.77
N GLN A 51 5.80 -5.24 -16.57
CA GLN A 51 7.02 -4.65 -16.02
C GLN A 51 7.61 -3.60 -16.97
N SER A 52 7.57 -3.88 -18.28
CA SER A 52 8.02 -2.93 -19.31
C SER A 52 7.17 -1.66 -19.31
N GLY A 53 5.85 -1.78 -19.13
CA GLY A 53 4.94 -0.64 -18.99
C GLY A 53 5.21 0.18 -17.73
N ILE A 54 5.51 -0.46 -16.59
CA ILE A 54 5.91 0.24 -15.35
C ILE A 54 7.21 1.02 -15.54
N LEU A 55 8.16 0.49 -16.32
CA LEU A 55 9.44 1.15 -16.57
C LEU A 55 9.32 2.30 -17.59
N LEU A 56 8.67 2.05 -18.71
CA LEU A 56 8.54 3.01 -19.82
C LEU A 56 7.48 4.08 -19.54
N GLY A 57 6.42 3.75 -18.82
CA GLY A 57 5.29 4.63 -18.55
C GLY A 57 5.70 5.96 -17.92
N PRO A 58 6.48 5.98 -16.83
CA PRO A 58 6.98 7.22 -16.23
C PRO A 58 7.90 8.03 -17.16
N LEU A 59 8.73 7.37 -17.98
CA LEU A 59 9.62 8.06 -18.93
C LEU A 59 8.84 8.76 -20.03
N VAL A 60 7.90 8.05 -20.66
CA VAL A 60 6.99 8.62 -21.67
C VAL A 60 6.12 9.70 -21.04
N GLY A 61 5.59 9.45 -19.84
CA GLY A 61 4.80 10.42 -19.07
C GLY A 61 5.57 11.69 -18.74
N LEU A 62 6.86 11.59 -18.40
CA LEU A 62 7.72 12.74 -18.13
C LEU A 62 7.91 13.60 -19.38
N VAL A 63 8.15 12.98 -20.54
CA VAL A 63 8.26 13.68 -21.83
C VAL A 63 6.94 14.34 -22.20
N LEU A 64 5.81 13.65 -22.03
CA LEU A 64 4.48 14.20 -22.31
C LEU A 64 4.11 15.36 -21.38
N LEU A 65 4.43 15.26 -20.09
CA LEU A 65 4.21 16.33 -19.12
C LEU A 65 5.08 17.55 -19.39
N ALA A 66 6.29 17.35 -19.92
CA ALA A 66 7.17 18.45 -20.35
C ALA A 66 6.61 19.22 -21.56
N LEU A 67 5.79 18.57 -22.38
CA LEU A 67 5.10 19.20 -23.51
C LEU A 67 3.86 19.96 -23.05
N ASP A 68 2.88 19.26 -22.46
CA ASP A 68 1.71 19.84 -21.81
C ASP A 68 0.89 18.75 -21.08
N PHE A 69 0.28 19.09 -19.94
CA PHE A 69 -0.62 18.17 -19.22
C PHE A 69 -1.81 17.72 -20.08
N ARG A 70 -2.38 18.61 -20.92
CA ARG A 70 -3.49 18.26 -21.81
C ARG A 70 -3.09 17.20 -22.83
N ILE A 71 -1.89 17.29 -23.38
CA ILE A 71 -1.35 16.31 -24.34
C ILE A 71 -1.19 14.97 -23.63
N THR A 72 -0.72 14.97 -22.39
CA THR A 72 -0.62 13.76 -21.56
C THR A 72 -1.97 13.08 -21.38
N VAL A 73 -3.03 13.84 -21.05
CA VAL A 73 -4.39 13.30 -20.88
C VAL A 73 -4.98 12.80 -22.20
N LEU A 74 -4.81 13.54 -23.29
CA LEU A 74 -5.26 13.14 -24.64
C LEU A 74 -4.56 11.86 -25.12
N ALA A 75 -3.25 11.75 -24.91
CA ALA A 75 -2.49 10.56 -25.25
C ALA A 75 -2.96 9.34 -24.44
N ALA A 76 -3.14 9.49 -23.12
CA ALA A 76 -3.68 8.43 -22.28
C ALA A 76 -5.09 8.01 -22.73
N ALA A 77 -5.98 8.97 -22.99
CA ALA A 77 -7.33 8.70 -23.48
C ALA A 77 -7.31 8.00 -24.85
N GLY A 78 -6.42 8.39 -25.75
CA GLY A 78 -6.24 7.77 -27.05
C GLY A 78 -5.78 6.31 -26.93
N VAL A 79 -4.80 6.03 -26.07
CA VAL A 79 -4.31 4.66 -25.80
C VAL A 79 -5.43 3.80 -25.22
N PHE A 80 -6.16 4.29 -24.20
CA PHE A 80 -7.28 3.56 -23.62
C PHE A 80 -8.43 3.35 -24.64
N GLY A 81 -8.73 4.34 -25.47
CA GLY A 81 -9.72 4.23 -26.53
C GLY A 81 -9.32 3.19 -27.58
N LEU A 82 -8.07 3.21 -28.04
CA LEU A 82 -7.56 2.24 -29.00
C LEU A 82 -7.56 0.81 -28.43
N LEU A 83 -7.16 0.65 -27.16
CA LEU A 83 -7.23 -0.63 -26.45
C LEU A 83 -8.68 -1.12 -26.32
N THR A 84 -9.63 -0.23 -26.03
CA THR A 84 -11.05 -0.59 -25.93
C THR A 84 -11.58 -1.08 -27.28
N VAL A 85 -11.25 -0.39 -28.37
CA VAL A 85 -11.63 -0.82 -29.73
C VAL A 85 -10.97 -2.16 -30.08
N ALA A 86 -9.68 -2.32 -29.79
CA ALA A 86 -8.97 -3.57 -30.01
C ALA A 86 -9.60 -4.73 -29.20
N GLN A 87 -9.99 -4.48 -27.95
CA GLN A 87 -10.69 -5.46 -27.13
C GLN A 87 -12.06 -5.82 -27.70
N LEU A 88 -12.85 -4.83 -28.15
CA LEU A 88 -14.17 -5.08 -28.73
C LEU A 88 -14.12 -5.86 -30.04
N VAL A 89 -13.07 -5.67 -30.85
CA VAL A 89 -12.90 -6.32 -32.15
C VAL A 89 -12.21 -7.68 -32.02
N ALA A 90 -11.26 -7.82 -31.10
CA ALA A 90 -10.43 -9.02 -30.98
C ALA A 90 -10.92 -10.03 -29.92
N LEU A 91 -11.73 -9.64 -28.92
CA LEU A 91 -12.26 -10.61 -27.94
C LEU A 91 -13.50 -11.33 -28.51
N PRO A 92 -13.45 -12.67 -28.69
CA PRO A 92 -14.63 -13.46 -29.01
C PRO A 92 -15.61 -13.45 -27.83
N GLN A 93 -16.89 -13.24 -28.10
CA GLN A 93 -17.95 -13.25 -27.09
C GLN A 93 -18.12 -14.65 -26.47
N HIS A 94 -17.47 -14.90 -25.33
CA HIS A 94 -17.72 -16.11 -24.56
C HIS A 94 -18.77 -15.82 -23.47
N ARG A 95 -19.89 -16.54 -23.55
CA ARG A 95 -20.78 -16.73 -22.41
C ARG A 95 -19.99 -17.50 -21.37
N ALA A 96 -19.75 -16.91 -20.21
CA ALA A 96 -19.13 -17.61 -19.09
C ALA A 96 -19.88 -18.93 -18.86
N ASP A 97 -19.15 -20.05 -18.90
CA ASP A 97 -19.70 -21.36 -18.55
C ASP A 97 -20.42 -21.24 -17.21
N SER A 98 -21.73 -21.49 -17.27
CA SER A 98 -22.67 -21.30 -16.17
C SER A 98 -22.58 -22.39 -15.10
N GLU A 99 -21.50 -23.19 -15.12
CA GLU A 99 -21.28 -24.36 -14.27
C GLU A 99 -20.18 -24.18 -13.21
N ARG A 100 -19.68 -22.95 -12.99
CA ARG A 100 -19.02 -22.69 -11.69
C ARG A 100 -20.09 -22.72 -10.62
N GLU A 101 -20.11 -23.84 -9.90
CA GLU A 101 -20.79 -24.07 -8.64
C GLU A 101 -21.01 -22.74 -7.92
N LYS A 102 -22.28 -22.37 -7.73
CA LYS A 102 -22.72 -21.12 -7.12
C LYS A 102 -22.37 -21.15 -5.62
N THR A 103 -21.10 -21.24 -5.25
CA THR A 103 -20.70 -20.88 -3.90
C THR A 103 -20.90 -19.37 -3.79
N SER A 104 -21.93 -19.01 -3.03
CA SER A 104 -22.34 -17.63 -2.86
C SER A 104 -21.15 -16.82 -2.37
N ILE A 105 -20.75 -15.78 -3.13
CA ILE A 105 -19.69 -14.84 -2.75
C ILE A 105 -19.92 -14.33 -1.31
N LEU A 106 -21.19 -14.20 -0.89
CA LEU A 106 -21.59 -13.82 0.46
C LEU A 106 -21.28 -14.88 1.53
N GLN A 107 -21.32 -16.16 1.18
CA GLN A 107 -21.01 -17.27 2.07
C GLN A 107 -19.50 -17.40 2.27
N ASP A 108 -18.70 -17.21 1.21
CA ASP A 108 -17.23 -17.11 1.31
C ASP A 108 -16.81 -15.86 2.10
N TRP A 109 -17.45 -14.70 1.86
CA TRP A 109 -17.23 -13.49 2.65
C TRP A 109 -17.57 -13.68 4.14
N ARG A 110 -18.65 -14.42 4.45
CA ARG A 110 -19.04 -14.71 5.84
C ARG A 110 -18.02 -15.60 6.56
N VAL A 111 -17.37 -16.53 5.85
CA VAL A 111 -16.28 -17.34 6.40
C VAL A 111 -15.07 -16.47 6.75
N VAL A 112 -14.70 -15.52 5.87
CA VAL A 112 -13.57 -14.60 6.09
C VAL A 112 -13.85 -13.61 7.22
N VAL A 113 -15.05 -13.01 7.27
CA VAL A 113 -15.45 -12.06 8.33
C VAL A 113 -15.51 -12.75 9.71
N ARG A 114 -15.72 -14.07 9.75
CA ARG A 114 -15.71 -14.83 11.01
C ARG A 114 -14.29 -15.09 11.54
N ASN A 115 -13.26 -14.92 10.71
CA ASN A 115 -11.85 -15.06 11.11
C ASN A 115 -11.34 -13.79 11.79
N ARG A 116 -11.56 -13.70 13.11
CA ARG A 116 -11.13 -12.56 13.95
C ARG A 116 -9.61 -12.26 13.86
N PRO A 117 -8.71 -13.27 13.84
CA PRO A 117 -7.30 -13.05 13.55
C PRO A 117 -7.05 -12.32 12.23
N PHE A 118 -7.70 -12.77 11.14
CA PHE A 118 -7.57 -12.13 9.83
C PHE A 118 -8.07 -10.68 9.81
N LEU A 119 -9.21 -10.39 10.43
CA LEU A 119 -9.71 -9.02 10.55
C LEU A 119 -8.79 -8.11 11.38
N THR A 120 -8.17 -8.66 12.44
CA THR A 120 -7.22 -7.92 13.26
C THR A 120 -5.95 -7.60 12.45
N LEU A 121 -5.50 -8.52 11.60
CA LEU A 121 -4.35 -8.32 10.72
C LEU A 121 -4.69 -7.23 9.70
N ALA A 122 -5.84 -7.35 9.04
CA ALA A 122 -6.32 -6.36 8.07
C ALA A 122 -6.44 -4.97 8.70
N ALA A 123 -7.05 -4.84 9.87
CA ALA A 123 -7.19 -3.55 10.56
C ALA A 123 -5.83 -2.95 10.98
N ALA A 124 -4.91 -3.77 11.50
CA ALA A 124 -3.57 -3.30 11.87
C ALA A 124 -2.78 -2.85 10.63
N MET A 125 -2.83 -3.63 9.55
CA MET A 125 -2.15 -3.30 8.31
C MET A 125 -2.76 -2.09 7.61
N THR A 126 -4.08 -1.89 7.68
CA THR A 126 -4.71 -0.63 7.26
C THR A 126 -4.08 0.56 7.96
N GLY A 127 -3.87 0.49 9.28
CA GLY A 127 -3.17 1.52 10.04
C GLY A 127 -1.74 1.74 9.55
N CYS A 128 -0.98 0.65 9.37
CA CYS A 128 0.37 0.72 8.81
C CYS A 128 0.39 1.37 7.42
N TYR A 129 -0.48 0.98 6.50
CA TYR A 129 -0.54 1.58 5.17
C TYR A 129 -0.94 3.05 5.23
N ALA A 130 -1.94 3.42 6.04
CA ALA A 130 -2.32 4.81 6.23
C ALA A 130 -1.13 5.67 6.71
N LEU A 131 -0.28 5.12 7.59
CA LEU A 131 0.96 5.76 8.01
C LEU A 131 2.01 5.82 6.89
N SER A 132 2.25 4.72 6.16
CA SER A 132 3.18 4.72 5.02
C SER A 132 2.79 5.73 3.94
N PHE A 133 1.49 5.95 3.72
CA PHE A 133 0.98 6.97 2.79
C PHE A 133 1.37 8.40 3.17
N GLN A 134 1.79 8.65 4.41
CA GLN A 134 2.20 9.98 4.85
C GLN A 134 3.49 10.48 4.20
N ILE A 135 4.26 9.61 3.52
CA ILE A 135 5.35 10.04 2.63
C ILE A 135 4.87 10.93 1.48
N TYR A 136 3.59 10.83 1.10
CA TYR A 136 2.97 11.62 0.03
C TYR A 136 2.21 12.82 0.55
N LEU A 137 1.83 12.84 1.84
CA LEU A 137 0.97 13.86 2.42
C LEU A 137 1.68 14.62 3.54
N ALA A 138 1.81 14.04 4.75
CA ALA A 138 2.29 14.78 5.91
C ALA A 138 3.76 15.20 5.81
N LEU A 139 4.66 14.34 5.32
CA LEU A 139 6.08 14.67 5.26
C LEU A 139 6.40 15.74 4.19
N PRO A 140 5.83 15.72 2.97
CA PRO A 140 5.98 16.82 2.02
C PRO A 140 5.41 18.15 2.53
N MET A 141 4.30 18.11 3.26
CA MET A 141 3.75 19.31 3.90
C MET A 141 4.70 19.84 4.98
N GLN A 142 5.36 18.96 5.73
CA GLN A 142 6.39 19.38 6.68
C GLN A 142 7.61 19.99 5.98
N ALA A 143 8.01 19.43 4.83
CA ALA A 143 9.09 19.97 4.00
C ALA A 143 8.78 21.40 3.52
N SER A 144 7.53 21.69 3.15
CA SER A 144 7.12 23.02 2.69
C SER A 144 7.16 24.07 3.80
N ILE A 145 6.94 23.67 5.05
CA ILE A 145 7.07 24.54 6.23
C ILE A 145 8.55 24.81 6.55
N LEU A 146 9.40 23.78 6.47
CA LEU A 146 10.82 23.89 6.82
C LEU A 146 11.65 24.62 5.77
N MET A 147 11.35 24.42 4.48
CA MET A 147 12.08 25.02 3.36
C MET A 147 11.12 25.59 2.29
N PRO A 148 10.39 26.68 2.54
CA PRO A 148 9.39 27.20 1.61
C PRO A 148 9.92 27.50 0.20
N ARG A 149 11.16 27.99 0.09
CA ARG A 149 11.81 28.31 -1.19
C ARG A 149 12.35 27.07 -1.93
N ASN A 150 12.73 26.03 -1.20
CA ASN A 150 13.46 24.86 -1.72
C ASN A 150 12.74 23.53 -1.43
N GLN A 151 11.43 23.54 -1.20
CA GLN A 151 10.66 22.36 -0.78
C GLN A 151 10.82 21.17 -1.73
N TYR A 152 10.91 21.43 -3.04
CA TYR A 152 11.03 20.39 -4.06
C TYR A 152 12.34 19.59 -3.92
N LEU A 153 13.43 20.24 -3.53
CA LEU A 153 14.71 19.57 -3.28
C LEU A 153 14.61 18.62 -2.07
N LEU A 154 13.93 19.07 -1.01
CA LEU A 154 13.76 18.27 0.20
C LEU A 154 12.81 17.09 -0.04
N ILE A 155 11.71 17.32 -0.74
CA ILE A 155 10.78 16.25 -1.16
C ILE A 155 11.52 15.25 -2.06
N ALA A 156 12.28 15.73 -3.07
CA ALA A 156 13.07 14.87 -3.94
C ALA A 156 14.10 14.05 -3.15
N ALA A 157 14.79 14.64 -2.17
CA ALA A 157 15.72 13.93 -1.30
C ALA A 157 15.02 12.83 -0.48
N MET A 158 13.83 13.10 0.07
CA MET A 158 13.05 12.10 0.79
C MET A 158 12.68 10.91 -0.10
N PHE A 159 12.21 11.17 -1.33
CA PHE A 159 11.87 10.13 -2.29
C PHE A 159 13.11 9.37 -2.78
N ALA A 160 14.23 10.06 -3.01
CA ALA A 160 15.49 9.45 -3.41
C ALA A 160 16.01 8.48 -2.33
N VAL A 161 16.00 8.91 -1.06
CA VAL A 161 16.40 8.05 0.06
C VAL A 161 15.44 6.86 0.22
N SER A 162 14.13 7.10 0.12
CA SER A 162 13.12 6.03 0.18
C SER A 162 13.31 5.01 -0.94
N GLY A 163 13.58 5.48 -2.17
CA GLY A 163 13.87 4.64 -3.33
C GLY A 163 15.17 3.86 -3.17
N LEU A 164 16.23 4.48 -2.63
CA LEU A 164 17.50 3.80 -2.36
C LEU A 164 17.34 2.68 -1.32
N VAL A 165 16.56 2.92 -0.26
CA VAL A 165 16.20 1.90 0.73
C VAL A 165 15.38 0.78 0.09
N ALA A 166 14.40 1.10 -0.74
CA ALA A 166 13.55 0.13 -1.41
C ALA A 166 14.28 -0.70 -2.48
N VAL A 167 15.28 -0.14 -3.18
CA VAL A 167 16.02 -0.88 -4.23
C VAL A 167 17.24 -1.59 -3.64
N GLY A 168 18.08 -0.86 -2.90
CA GLY A 168 19.33 -1.39 -2.35
C GLY A 168 19.16 -2.12 -1.02
N GLY A 169 18.13 -1.77 -0.24
CA GLY A 169 17.88 -2.31 1.09
C GLY A 169 16.91 -3.49 1.12
N GLN A 170 15.95 -3.61 0.20
CA GLN A 170 14.84 -4.57 0.30
C GLN A 170 15.25 -6.00 0.66
N LEU A 171 16.13 -6.62 -0.14
CA LEU A 171 16.55 -8.01 0.10
C LEU A 171 17.35 -8.14 1.41
N ARG A 172 18.18 -7.15 1.73
CA ARG A 172 19.00 -7.17 2.97
C ARG A 172 18.13 -6.97 4.21
N ILE A 173 17.23 -5.99 4.18
CA ILE A 173 16.26 -5.70 5.25
C ILE A 173 15.40 -6.94 5.48
N THR A 174 14.80 -7.50 4.43
CA THR A 174 13.95 -8.69 4.54
C THR A 174 14.70 -9.88 5.17
N ARG A 175 15.91 -10.18 4.69
CA ARG A 175 16.72 -11.27 5.24
C ARG A 175 17.13 -11.01 6.68
N TRP A 176 17.58 -9.80 6.99
CA TRP A 176 18.01 -9.43 8.34
C TRP A 176 16.85 -9.50 9.33
N PHE A 177 15.67 -9.02 8.95
CA PHE A 177 14.47 -9.14 9.78
C PHE A 177 14.10 -10.60 10.02
N ALA A 178 14.07 -11.41 8.95
CA ALA A 178 13.74 -12.82 9.03
C ALA A 178 14.70 -13.60 9.94
N VAL A 179 16.01 -13.35 9.85
CA VAL A 179 17.02 -14.04 10.69
C VAL A 179 16.97 -13.55 12.13
N ARG A 180 16.83 -12.24 12.35
CA ARG A 180 16.96 -11.65 13.69
C ARG A 180 15.70 -11.84 14.55
N TRP A 181 14.52 -11.80 13.95
CA TRP A 181 13.26 -11.84 14.70
C TRP A 181 12.31 -12.97 14.28
N GLY A 182 12.58 -13.66 13.17
CA GLY A 182 11.63 -14.64 12.61
C GLY A 182 10.46 -13.95 11.89
N ALA A 183 9.65 -14.73 11.16
CA ALA A 183 8.60 -14.19 10.30
C ALA A 183 7.47 -13.46 11.08
N GLU A 184 7.06 -14.01 12.24
CA GLU A 184 5.95 -13.46 13.04
C GLU A 184 6.34 -12.10 13.65
N ARG A 185 7.42 -12.05 14.44
CA ARG A 185 7.85 -10.82 15.12
C ARG A 185 8.36 -9.73 14.17
N SER A 186 8.80 -10.10 12.97
CA SER A 186 9.26 -9.11 11.98
C SER A 186 8.15 -8.13 11.59
N LEU A 187 6.89 -8.57 11.57
CA LEU A 187 5.76 -7.72 11.26
C LEU A 187 5.52 -6.69 12.38
N VAL A 188 5.58 -7.13 13.65
CA VAL A 188 5.47 -6.27 14.84
C VAL A 188 6.62 -5.26 14.91
N VAL A 189 7.85 -5.71 14.66
CA VAL A 189 9.05 -4.84 14.66
C VAL A 189 8.97 -3.83 13.53
N GLY A 190 8.57 -4.25 12.32
CA GLY A 190 8.36 -3.36 11.18
C GLY A 190 7.32 -2.28 11.49
N ALA A 191 6.18 -2.65 12.06
CA ALA A 191 5.14 -1.71 12.48
C ALA A 191 5.61 -0.78 13.62
N THR A 192 6.47 -1.27 14.51
CA THR A 192 7.06 -0.45 15.59
C THR A 192 8.00 0.61 15.01
N ILE A 193 8.85 0.24 14.04
CA ILE A 193 9.72 1.19 13.33
C ILE A 193 8.88 2.20 12.55
N LEU A 194 7.77 1.76 11.96
CA LEU A 194 6.82 2.64 11.28
C LEU A 194 6.18 3.66 12.23
N ALA A 195 5.74 3.23 13.42
CA ALA A 195 5.20 4.16 14.42
C ALA A 195 6.29 5.13 14.91
N ALA A 196 7.50 4.61 15.13
CA ALA A 196 8.64 5.39 15.59
C ALA A 196 9.18 6.38 14.52
N SER A 197 8.87 6.16 13.23
CA SER A 197 9.36 7.03 12.16
C SER A 197 8.82 8.45 12.26
N PHE A 198 7.73 8.69 13.00
CA PHE A 198 7.16 10.02 13.20
C PHE A 198 7.74 10.75 14.42
N ILE A 199 8.47 10.05 15.30
CA ILE A 199 9.06 10.64 16.52
C ILE A 199 10.06 11.77 16.19
N PRO A 200 11.01 11.62 15.23
CA PRO A 200 11.97 12.68 14.98
C PRO A 200 11.31 14.01 14.57
N VAL A 201 10.28 13.95 13.71
CA VAL A 201 9.52 15.13 13.29
C VAL A 201 8.61 15.66 14.42
N ALA A 202 8.07 14.79 15.27
CA ALA A 202 7.31 15.21 16.45
C ALA A 202 8.16 15.98 17.47
N VAL A 203 9.41 15.54 17.69
CA VAL A 203 10.34 16.17 18.66
C VAL A 203 10.97 17.44 18.09
N ILE A 204 11.25 17.46 16.78
CA ILE A 204 11.88 18.57 16.08
C ILE A 204 10.96 19.05 14.94
N PRO A 205 9.81 19.67 15.28
CA PRO A 205 8.82 20.09 14.29
C PRO A 205 9.23 21.37 13.54
N ASN A 206 10.21 22.12 14.02
CA ASN A 206 10.65 23.35 13.37
C ASN A 206 12.13 23.64 13.61
N GLY A 207 12.66 24.60 12.85
CA GLY A 207 14.04 25.06 12.98
C GLY A 207 14.29 26.02 14.15
N GLN A 208 13.28 26.35 14.98
CA GLN A 208 13.43 27.38 16.02
C GLN A 208 14.25 26.89 17.22
N ARG A 209 14.10 25.61 17.62
CA ARG A 209 14.81 25.07 18.80
C ARG A 209 16.26 24.65 18.50
N PHE A 210 16.48 23.98 17.36
CA PHE A 210 17.75 23.32 17.04
C PHE A 210 18.34 23.73 15.68
N GLY A 211 17.73 24.69 14.99
CA GLY A 211 18.12 25.11 13.64
C GLY A 211 17.45 24.30 12.53
N VAL A 212 17.32 24.93 11.36
CA VAL A 212 16.65 24.35 10.18
C VAL A 212 17.36 23.08 9.70
N ALA A 213 18.70 23.03 9.75
CA ALA A 213 19.46 21.85 9.33
C ALA A 213 19.10 20.60 10.15
N VAL A 214 18.92 20.73 11.46
CA VAL A 214 18.54 19.60 12.34
C VAL A 214 17.11 19.14 12.06
N ALA A 215 16.18 20.07 11.82
CA ALA A 215 14.81 19.72 11.44
C ALA A 215 14.74 19.01 10.07
N VAL A 216 15.56 19.44 9.11
CA VAL A 216 15.72 18.77 7.81
C VAL A 216 16.26 17.35 8.00
N MET A 217 17.29 17.17 8.83
CA MET A 217 17.80 15.83 9.15
C MET A 217 16.75 14.95 9.83
N ALA A 218 15.95 15.50 10.75
CA ALA A 218 14.86 14.77 11.41
C ALA A 218 13.79 14.31 10.40
N LEU A 219 13.46 15.16 9.42
CA LEU A 219 12.52 14.82 8.35
C LEU A 219 13.06 13.72 7.44
N VAL A 220 14.32 13.83 7.00
CA VAL A 220 14.96 12.81 6.16
C VAL A 220 15.11 11.48 6.91
N LEU A 221 15.45 11.52 8.20
CA LEU A 221 15.50 10.35 9.06
C LEU A 221 14.11 9.69 9.17
N SER A 222 13.07 10.49 9.34
CA SER A 222 11.68 10.00 9.39
C SER A 222 11.27 9.32 8.09
N ALA A 223 11.57 9.92 6.93
CA ALA A 223 11.34 9.30 5.64
C ALA A 223 12.14 7.99 5.46
N SER A 224 13.38 7.96 5.93
CA SER A 224 14.24 6.77 5.88
C SER A 224 13.67 5.63 6.73
N LEU A 225 13.27 5.91 7.97
CA LEU A 225 12.67 4.94 8.87
C LEU A 225 11.35 4.40 8.31
N LEU A 226 10.52 5.28 7.76
CA LEU A 226 9.26 4.91 7.11
C LEU A 226 9.50 3.99 5.89
N ALA A 227 10.53 4.27 5.09
CA ALA A 227 10.92 3.43 3.96
C ALA A 227 11.43 2.06 4.41
N VAL A 228 12.28 1.99 5.45
CA VAL A 228 12.76 0.74 6.03
C VAL A 228 11.61 -0.10 6.58
N ALA A 229 10.67 0.53 7.30
CA ALA A 229 9.50 -0.13 7.84
C ALA A 229 8.60 -0.69 6.73
N SER A 230 8.33 0.10 5.68
CA SER A 230 7.50 -0.32 4.55
C SER A 230 8.15 -1.47 3.78
N ALA A 231 9.46 -1.41 3.55
CA ALA A 231 10.26 -2.48 2.95
C ALA A 231 10.22 -3.78 3.78
N ALA A 232 10.26 -3.66 5.11
CA ALA A 232 10.17 -4.80 6.00
C ALA A 232 8.76 -5.40 6.04
N LEU A 233 7.71 -4.58 6.17
CA LEU A 233 6.34 -5.05 6.38
C LEU A 233 5.79 -5.90 5.22
N PHE A 234 6.00 -5.46 3.98
CA PHE A 234 5.41 -6.07 2.79
C PHE A 234 5.62 -7.60 2.65
N PRO A 235 6.85 -8.15 2.71
CA PRO A 235 7.07 -9.58 2.58
C PRO A 235 6.47 -10.42 3.73
N PHE A 236 6.46 -9.90 4.96
CA PHE A 236 5.90 -10.62 6.11
C PHE A 236 4.37 -10.54 6.14
N GLU A 237 3.80 -9.43 5.72
CA GLU A 237 2.36 -9.27 5.52
C GLU A 237 1.83 -10.31 4.53
N MET A 238 2.46 -10.44 3.36
CA MET A 238 2.04 -11.40 2.35
C MET A 238 2.07 -12.83 2.90
N ARG A 239 3.08 -13.17 3.70
CA ARG A 239 3.14 -14.46 4.41
C ARG A 239 2.03 -14.62 5.43
N ALA A 240 1.74 -13.59 6.23
CA ALA A 240 0.69 -13.63 7.25
C ALA A 240 -0.72 -13.79 6.64
N VAL A 241 -0.99 -13.11 5.52
CA VAL A 241 -2.25 -13.27 4.77
C VAL A 241 -2.41 -14.69 4.25
N VAL A 242 -1.35 -15.29 3.66
CA VAL A 242 -1.37 -16.67 3.19
C VAL A 242 -1.57 -17.65 4.34
N ALA A 243 -0.82 -17.50 5.45
CA ALA A 243 -0.93 -18.37 6.61
C ALA A 243 -2.34 -18.34 7.24
N LEU A 244 -2.96 -17.16 7.35
CA LEU A 244 -4.31 -17.02 7.89
C LEU A 244 -5.43 -17.49 6.93
N SER A 245 -5.10 -17.65 5.64
CA SER A 245 -6.01 -18.24 4.64
C SER A 245 -6.03 -19.77 4.65
N GLY A 246 -5.13 -20.41 5.40
CA GLY A 246 -5.07 -21.88 5.51
C GLY A 246 -4.75 -22.58 4.18
N ASP A 247 -3.98 -21.92 3.31
CA ASP A 247 -3.61 -22.38 1.95
C ASP A 247 -4.79 -22.69 1.01
N ARG A 248 -6.00 -22.24 1.37
CA ARG A 248 -7.21 -22.41 0.55
C ARG A 248 -7.77 -21.04 0.17
N LEU A 249 -8.18 -20.89 -1.09
CA LEU A 249 -8.81 -19.66 -1.59
C LEU A 249 -7.97 -18.39 -1.32
N VAL A 250 -6.65 -18.49 -1.50
CA VAL A 250 -5.68 -17.39 -1.27
C VAL A 250 -6.07 -16.14 -2.06
N ALA A 251 -6.57 -16.31 -3.29
CA ALA A 251 -7.01 -15.21 -4.14
C ALA A 251 -8.21 -14.43 -3.54
N THR A 252 -9.19 -15.13 -2.97
CA THR A 252 -10.38 -14.53 -2.36
C THR A 252 -10.02 -13.79 -1.08
N HIS A 253 -9.19 -14.39 -0.23
CA HIS A 253 -8.68 -13.75 0.98
C HIS A 253 -7.86 -12.50 0.65
N TYR A 254 -6.99 -12.58 -0.35
CA TYR A 254 -6.20 -11.43 -0.78
C TYR A 254 -7.08 -10.31 -1.36
N GLY A 255 -8.11 -10.64 -2.16
CA GLY A 255 -9.06 -9.67 -2.70
C GLY A 255 -9.85 -8.94 -1.62
N PHE A 256 -10.35 -9.69 -0.62
CA PHE A 256 -11.08 -9.11 0.51
C PHE A 256 -10.15 -8.29 1.42
N TYR A 257 -8.94 -8.78 1.69
CA TYR A 257 -7.89 -8.05 2.40
C TYR A 257 -7.57 -6.71 1.72
N SER A 258 -7.30 -6.71 0.41
CA SER A 258 -7.03 -5.50 -0.36
C SER A 258 -8.19 -4.52 -0.32
N THR A 259 -9.43 -4.99 -0.25
CA THR A 259 -10.61 -4.13 -0.15
C THR A 259 -10.70 -3.46 1.22
N ILE A 260 -10.49 -4.22 2.31
CA ILE A 260 -10.45 -3.66 3.67
C ILE A 260 -9.34 -2.61 3.79
N VAL A 261 -8.13 -2.97 3.36
CA VAL A 261 -6.97 -2.06 3.42
C VAL A 261 -7.19 -0.84 2.54
N GLY A 262 -7.66 -1.03 1.31
CA GLY A 262 -7.92 0.08 0.38
C GLY A 262 -8.95 1.07 0.90
N VAL A 263 -10.12 0.60 1.35
CA VAL A 263 -11.16 1.45 1.95
C VAL A 263 -10.66 2.11 3.23
N GLY A 264 -9.98 1.35 4.08
CA GLY A 264 -9.46 1.85 5.34
C GLY A 264 -8.36 2.91 5.16
N VAL A 265 -7.49 2.76 4.17
CA VAL A 265 -6.48 3.75 3.78
C VAL A 265 -7.13 5.00 3.22
N LEU A 266 -8.18 4.87 2.40
CA LEU A 266 -8.94 6.00 1.87
C LEU A 266 -9.54 6.82 3.02
N VAL A 267 -10.28 6.16 3.91
CA VAL A 267 -10.91 6.81 5.08
C VAL A 267 -9.84 7.37 6.02
N GLY A 268 -8.77 6.63 6.26
CA GLY A 268 -7.65 7.04 7.11
C GLY A 268 -6.95 8.30 6.59
N ASN A 269 -6.65 8.37 5.30
CA ASN A 269 -6.05 9.55 4.69
C ASN A 269 -6.97 10.76 4.71
N LEU A 270 -8.28 10.58 4.50
CA LEU A 270 -9.26 11.66 4.66
C LEU A 270 -9.31 12.16 6.11
N ALA A 271 -9.34 11.24 7.08
CA ALA A 271 -9.32 11.57 8.49
C ALA A 271 -8.04 12.33 8.88
N ILE A 272 -6.86 11.83 8.47
CA ILE A 272 -5.57 12.48 8.74
C ILE A 272 -5.51 13.86 8.06
N GLY A 273 -5.93 13.98 6.80
CA GLY A 273 -5.98 15.27 6.10
C GLY A 273 -6.93 16.27 6.77
N SER A 274 -8.08 15.81 7.27
CA SER A 274 -9.00 16.63 8.04
C SER A 274 -8.41 17.07 9.39
N LEU A 275 -7.73 16.16 10.10
CA LEU A 275 -7.02 16.43 11.34
C LEU A 275 -5.89 17.44 11.13
N MET A 276 -5.09 17.30 10.08
CA MET A 276 -4.04 18.25 9.70
C MET A 276 -4.61 19.63 9.35
N SER A 277 -5.80 19.67 8.75
CA SER A 277 -6.46 20.94 8.41
C SER A 277 -7.03 21.63 9.64
N ALA A 278 -7.58 20.86 10.59
CA ALA A 278 -8.06 21.36 11.88
C ALA A 278 -6.90 21.82 12.79
N ALA A 279 -5.85 21.00 12.89
CA ALA A 279 -4.65 21.29 13.68
C ALA A 279 -3.99 22.61 13.24
N ARG A 280 -3.87 22.85 11.93
CA ARG A 280 -3.35 24.12 11.40
C ARG A 280 -4.21 25.32 11.75
N ARG A 281 -5.54 25.19 11.72
CA ARG A 281 -6.46 26.27 12.13
C ARG A 281 -6.33 26.62 13.61
N LEU A 282 -5.99 25.63 14.43
CA LEU A 282 -5.81 25.75 15.88
C LEU A 282 -4.35 26.00 16.29
N ASN A 283 -3.42 26.17 15.32
CA ASN A 283 -1.97 26.25 15.55
C ASN A 283 -1.41 25.12 16.43
N THR A 284 -1.96 23.90 16.31
CA THR A 284 -1.59 22.74 17.11
C THR A 284 -1.08 21.58 16.24
N ASP A 285 -0.15 21.87 15.34
CA ASP A 285 0.41 20.91 14.38
C ASP A 285 1.05 19.68 15.05
N GLU A 286 1.50 19.82 16.31
CA GLU A 286 2.05 18.73 17.13
C GLU A 286 1.05 17.58 17.37
N ILE A 287 -0.26 17.87 17.42
CA ILE A 287 -1.31 16.87 17.62
C ILE A 287 -1.37 15.88 16.46
N VAL A 288 -1.04 16.32 15.25
CA VAL A 288 -1.04 15.44 14.06
C VAL A 288 -0.03 14.32 14.25
N TRP A 289 1.20 14.65 14.65
CA TRP A 289 2.26 13.67 14.85
C TRP A 289 1.94 12.72 16.00
N GLY A 290 1.40 13.24 17.11
CA GLY A 290 0.90 12.43 18.22
C GLY A 290 -0.20 11.45 17.77
N GLY A 291 -1.13 11.90 16.93
CA GLY A 291 -2.19 11.07 16.35
C GLY A 291 -1.64 9.96 15.44
N LEU A 292 -0.67 10.27 14.58
CA LEU A 292 -0.01 9.28 13.71
C LEU A 292 0.74 8.23 14.53
N ILE A 293 1.47 8.66 15.57
CA ILE A 293 2.16 7.75 16.50
C ILE A 293 1.13 6.86 17.22
N LEU A 294 0.01 7.42 17.68
CA LEU A 294 -1.05 6.66 18.35
C LEU A 294 -1.65 5.60 17.43
N VAL A 295 -1.95 5.93 16.17
CA VAL A 295 -2.42 4.96 15.16
C VAL A 295 -1.40 3.83 15.00
N GLY A 296 -0.10 4.17 14.96
CA GLY A 296 0.98 3.19 14.87
C GLY A 296 1.05 2.27 16.10
N ILE A 297 0.91 2.83 17.31
CA ILE A 297 0.87 2.06 18.56
C ILE A 297 -0.32 1.10 18.58
N VAL A 298 -1.50 1.56 18.13
CA VAL A 298 -2.71 0.71 18.03
C VAL A 298 -2.49 -0.43 17.02
N ALA A 299 -1.89 -0.15 15.87
CA ALA A 299 -1.54 -1.18 14.89
C ALA A 299 -0.55 -2.21 15.47
N VAL A 300 0.51 -1.75 16.14
CA VAL A 300 1.48 -2.62 16.82
C VAL A 300 0.81 -3.49 17.88
N ALA A 301 -0.09 -2.93 18.69
CA ALA A 301 -0.84 -3.68 19.69
C ALA A 301 -1.74 -4.74 19.06
N GLY A 302 -2.38 -4.43 17.93
CA GLY A 302 -3.16 -5.39 17.13
C GLY A 302 -2.32 -6.57 16.62
N LEU A 303 -1.14 -6.28 16.06
CA LEU A 303 -0.22 -7.31 15.58
C LEU A 303 0.34 -8.18 16.72
N ARG A 304 0.68 -7.59 17.86
CA ARG A 304 1.15 -8.35 19.03
C ARG A 304 0.10 -9.31 19.57
N ARG A 305 -1.18 -8.91 19.55
CA ARG A 305 -2.28 -9.81 19.90
C ARG A 305 -2.34 -11.00 18.94
N LEU A 306 -2.15 -10.76 17.64
CA LEU A 306 -2.08 -11.82 16.63
C LEU A 306 -0.95 -12.82 16.86
N ASP A 307 0.26 -12.34 17.10
CA ASP A 307 1.43 -13.20 17.40
C ASP A 307 1.15 -14.12 18.61
N THR A 308 0.49 -13.59 19.65
CA THR A 308 0.13 -14.41 20.82
C THR A 308 -0.93 -15.48 20.51
N PHE A 309 -1.86 -15.21 19.58
CA PHE A 309 -2.88 -16.18 19.18
C PHE A 309 -2.30 -17.31 18.32
N THR A 310 -1.38 -17.03 17.38
CA THR A 310 -0.76 -18.04 16.53
C THR A 310 0.19 -18.94 17.31
N SER A 311 1.01 -18.36 18.20
CA SER A 311 1.91 -19.10 19.10
C SER A 311 1.15 -20.02 20.08
N GLY A 312 0.00 -19.57 20.60
CA GLY A 312 -0.84 -20.37 21.49
C GLY A 312 -1.48 -21.59 20.80
N SER A 313 -1.89 -21.44 19.53
CA SER A 313 -2.50 -22.52 18.75
C SER A 313 -1.50 -23.63 18.39
N GLN A 314 -0.24 -23.30 18.10
CA GLN A 314 0.80 -24.29 17.78
C GLN A 314 1.22 -25.11 19.02
N ASN A 315 1.24 -24.50 20.20
CA ASN A 315 1.55 -25.20 21.45
C ASN A 315 0.42 -26.18 21.88
N MET A 316 -0.82 -25.94 21.48
CA MET A 316 -1.93 -26.87 21.75
C MET A 316 -1.94 -28.07 20.80
N THR A 317 -1.53 -27.92 19.54
CA THR A 317 -1.40 -29.04 18.59
C THR A 317 -0.15 -29.88 18.84
N GLY A 318 0.96 -29.27 19.29
CA GLY A 318 2.17 -30.00 19.68
C GLY A 318 2.02 -30.90 20.92
N ARG A 319 1.03 -30.65 21.77
CA ARG A 319 0.77 -31.45 22.99
C ARG A 319 0.06 -32.79 22.74
N TRP A 320 -0.45 -33.03 21.54
CA TRP A 320 -1.10 -34.29 21.15
C TRP A 320 -0.21 -35.20 20.29
N ALA A 321 1.00 -34.74 19.93
CA ALA A 321 1.96 -35.48 19.11
C ALA A 321 3.11 -36.06 19.96
N ALA A 322 2.80 -36.59 21.14
CA ALA A 322 3.73 -37.43 21.90
C ALA A 322 3.32 -38.89 21.74
N PRO A 323 3.97 -39.68 20.87
CA PRO A 323 3.82 -41.13 20.93
C PRO A 323 4.54 -41.64 22.19
N ARG A 324 3.83 -42.44 22.99
CA ARG A 324 4.44 -43.39 23.93
C ARG A 324 4.96 -44.58 23.14
#